data_AF-A0A3D0LWT7-F1
#
_entry.id   AF-A0A3D0LWT7-F1
#
_cell.length_a   1.000
_cell.length_b   1.000
_cell.length_c   1.000
_cell.angle_alpha   90.00
_cell.angle_beta   90.00
_cell.angle_gamma   90.00
#
_symmetry.space_group_name_H-M   'P 1'
#
loop_
_entity.id
_entity.type
_entity.pdbx_description
1 polymer ?
#
loop_
_entity_poly.entity_id
_entity_poly.type
_entity_poly.pdbx_seq_one_letter_code
_entity_poly.pdbx_strand_id
1 'polypeptide(L)'
;MKKAKRSLSIVLVAASLALGSQASVLWAGGAPQMMGGPMHDPAGSSMRGMMQKMMGGRLPPGINPAFLPEPRSEGARLLQKFCTQCHKLPGPGRHIAAEWPPVVARMNMRMRMMSRMGMTMMGRIAAPTEHEVDVITAYLEKYAQKPINPEKYPGLDSRAGKAFSFTCAQCHALPDPKQHTAREWPSVVERMKGHEAVMGKIIPDNNTTNEIIEFLKRRGRTGK
;
A
#
# COMPACT_ATOMS: atom_id res chain seq x y z
N MET A 1 11.91 74.53 -6.02
CA MET A 1 12.88 74.05 -7.03
C MET A 1 12.36 72.76 -7.67
N LYS A 2 12.29 72.76 -9.01
CA LYS A 2 12.19 71.65 -9.99
C LYS A 2 11.15 70.52 -9.80
N LYS A 3 10.05 70.65 -10.56
CA LYS A 3 9.28 69.55 -11.19
C LYS A 3 10.17 68.77 -12.17
N ALA A 4 9.96 67.46 -12.29
CA ALA A 4 10.37 66.68 -13.46
C ALA A 4 9.15 65.90 -14.00
N LYS A 5 8.79 66.21 -15.25
CA LYS A 5 7.83 65.51 -16.12
C LYS A 5 8.55 64.40 -16.91
N ARG A 6 7.81 63.38 -17.34
CA ARG A 6 7.87 62.67 -18.66
C ARG A 6 6.86 61.49 -18.60
N SER A 7 5.69 61.59 -19.22
CA SER A 7 5.34 61.26 -20.63
C SER A 7 5.59 59.78 -20.97
N LEU A 8 4.55 58.93 -20.96
CA LEU A 8 3.60 58.57 -22.04
C LEU A 8 4.18 57.54 -23.03
N SER A 9 3.56 56.35 -23.11
CA SER A 9 3.34 55.63 -24.37
C SER A 9 2.28 54.55 -24.20
N ILE A 10 1.31 54.66 -25.09
CA ILE A 10 0.12 53.83 -25.31
C ILE A 10 0.56 52.60 -26.10
N VAL A 11 0.04 51.42 -25.76
CA VAL A 11 0.05 50.26 -26.66
C VAL A 11 -1.40 49.82 -26.85
N LEU A 12 -1.95 50.15 -28.03
CA LEU A 12 -3.14 49.52 -28.58
C LEU A 12 -2.80 48.08 -28.96
N VAL A 13 -3.65 47.13 -28.56
CA VAL A 13 -3.76 45.85 -29.28
C VAL A 13 -5.21 45.72 -29.75
N ALA A 14 -5.32 45.57 -31.07
CA ALA A 14 -6.54 45.60 -31.85
C ALA A 14 -7.45 44.39 -31.59
N ALA A 15 -8.75 44.66 -31.54
CA ALA A 15 -9.79 43.66 -31.65
C ALA A 15 -9.96 43.27 -33.13
N SER A 16 -9.84 41.98 -33.44
CA SER A 16 -10.19 41.43 -34.75
C SER A 16 -11.45 40.57 -34.62
N LEU A 17 -12.51 41.08 -35.24
CA LEU A 17 -13.75 40.39 -35.55
C LEU A 17 -13.48 39.23 -36.52
N ALA A 18 -13.90 38.02 -36.16
CA ALA A 18 -14.08 36.92 -37.11
C ALA A 18 -15.59 36.68 -37.29
N LEU A 19 -16.09 37.06 -38.46
CA LEU A 19 -17.44 36.79 -38.93
C LEU A 19 -17.55 35.31 -39.35
N GLY A 20 -18.60 34.67 -38.84
CA GLY A 20 -19.54 33.85 -39.61
C GLY A 20 -19.02 32.74 -40.51
N SER A 21 -19.26 31.50 -40.11
CA SER A 21 -19.70 30.45 -41.03
C SER A 21 -20.75 29.59 -40.33
N GLN A 22 -22.00 29.75 -40.79
CA GLN A 22 -23.12 28.92 -40.40
C GLN A 22 -23.00 27.58 -41.15
N ALA A 23 -22.91 26.49 -40.42
CA ALA A 23 -23.17 25.15 -40.94
C ALA A 23 -24.42 24.62 -40.23
N SER A 24 -25.50 24.55 -40.98
CA SER A 24 -26.79 24.01 -40.57
C SER A 24 -26.64 22.55 -40.13
N VAL A 25 -26.93 22.27 -38.86
CA VAL A 25 -27.02 20.91 -38.34
C VAL A 25 -28.42 20.39 -38.64
N LEU A 26 -28.53 19.51 -39.63
CA LEU A 26 -29.74 18.71 -39.86
C LEU A 26 -29.88 17.69 -38.71
N TRP A 27 -31.00 17.77 -38.00
CA TRP A 27 -31.46 16.76 -37.07
C TRP A 27 -31.88 15.51 -37.87
N ALA A 28 -31.13 14.42 -37.71
CA ALA A 28 -31.61 13.07 -37.99
C ALA A 28 -31.75 12.34 -36.65
N GLY A 29 -32.96 11.86 -36.39
CA GLY A 29 -33.37 11.28 -35.12
C GLY A 29 -32.71 9.94 -34.77
N GLY A 30 -32.74 9.66 -33.47
CA GLY A 30 -33.07 8.35 -32.88
C GLY A 30 -32.28 7.12 -33.34
N ALA A 31 -31.27 6.76 -32.54
CA ALA A 31 -31.35 5.61 -31.63
C ALA A 31 -30.08 5.58 -30.74
N PRO A 32 -30.17 5.52 -29.40
CA PRO A 32 -29.02 5.12 -28.61
C PRO A 32 -28.75 3.66 -28.93
N GLN A 33 -27.76 3.40 -29.78
CA GLN A 33 -27.17 2.08 -29.90
C GLN A 33 -26.57 1.74 -28.54
N MET A 34 -27.30 0.94 -27.78
CA MET A 34 -26.82 0.22 -26.61
C MET A 34 -25.81 -0.83 -27.10
N MET A 35 -24.65 -0.38 -27.59
CA MET A 35 -23.52 -1.24 -27.88
C MET A 35 -22.97 -1.72 -26.55
N GLY A 36 -23.59 -2.77 -26.01
CA GLY A 36 -22.96 -3.69 -25.08
C GLY A 36 -21.78 -4.34 -25.79
N GLY A 37 -20.66 -3.61 -25.86
CA GLY A 37 -19.38 -4.17 -26.26
C GLY A 37 -19.02 -5.28 -25.28
N PRO A 38 -18.48 -6.41 -25.75
CA PRO A 38 -18.06 -7.47 -24.85
C PRO A 38 -16.96 -6.91 -23.95
N MET A 39 -17.18 -6.95 -22.64
CA MET A 39 -16.13 -6.70 -21.63
C MET A 39 -15.08 -7.81 -21.71
N HIS A 40 -14.30 -7.82 -22.79
CA HIS A 40 -13.03 -8.54 -22.83
C HIS A 40 -12.00 -7.64 -22.16
N ASP A 41 -11.90 -7.79 -20.83
CA ASP A 41 -10.78 -7.24 -20.08
C ASP A 41 -9.65 -8.28 -20.10
N PRO A 42 -8.56 -8.06 -20.85
CA PRO A 42 -7.48 -9.01 -20.94
C PRO A 42 -6.72 -9.01 -19.60
N ALA A 43 -6.82 -10.13 -18.89
CA ALA A 43 -6.07 -10.46 -17.69
C ALA A 43 -6.55 -9.85 -16.36
N GLY A 44 -7.63 -10.38 -15.78
CA GLY A 44 -7.83 -10.49 -14.30
C GLY A 44 -7.77 -9.21 -13.45
N SER A 45 -7.63 -8.04 -14.06
CA SER A 45 -7.41 -6.72 -13.47
C SER A 45 -8.70 -6.17 -12.86
N SER A 46 -9.83 -6.38 -13.54
CA SER A 46 -11.18 -6.03 -13.08
C SER A 46 -11.53 -6.69 -11.73
N MET A 47 -11.18 -7.96 -11.53
CA MET A 47 -11.55 -8.68 -10.30
C MET A 47 -10.72 -8.28 -9.08
N ARG A 48 -9.38 -8.15 -9.27
CA ARG A 48 -8.51 -7.60 -8.22
C ARG A 48 -8.99 -6.20 -7.82
N GLY A 49 -9.37 -5.36 -8.78
CA GLY A 49 -9.93 -4.03 -8.52
C GLY A 49 -11.23 -4.07 -7.72
N MET A 50 -12.16 -4.97 -8.08
CA MET A 50 -13.42 -5.15 -7.37
C MET A 50 -13.23 -5.61 -5.92
N MET A 51 -12.41 -6.64 -5.68
CA MET A 51 -12.11 -7.13 -4.33
C MET A 51 -11.36 -6.08 -3.50
N GLN A 52 -10.44 -5.35 -4.13
CA GLN A 52 -9.73 -4.23 -3.50
C GLN A 52 -10.71 -3.14 -3.04
N LYS A 53 -11.74 -2.84 -3.85
CA LYS A 53 -12.76 -1.83 -3.53
C LYS A 53 -13.70 -2.32 -2.42
N MET A 54 -14.17 -3.55 -2.49
CA MET A 54 -15.03 -4.15 -1.46
C MET A 54 -14.32 -4.27 -0.11
N MET A 55 -13.02 -4.60 -0.13
CA MET A 55 -12.17 -4.72 1.06
C MET A 55 -11.37 -3.44 1.36
N GLY A 56 -11.70 -2.33 0.69
CA GLY A 56 -11.03 -1.04 0.84
C GLY A 56 -11.14 -0.54 2.28
N GLY A 57 -10.01 -0.11 2.86
CA GLY A 57 -9.93 0.30 4.27
C GLY A 57 -9.96 -0.85 5.29
N ARG A 58 -10.26 -2.09 4.88
CA ARG A 58 -10.19 -3.29 5.74
C ARG A 58 -8.86 -4.03 5.63
N LEU A 59 -8.21 -3.96 4.48
CA LEU A 59 -6.93 -4.61 4.24
C LEU A 59 -5.80 -3.58 4.21
N PRO A 60 -4.75 -3.74 5.05
CA PRO A 60 -3.61 -2.84 5.04
C PRO A 60 -2.88 -2.86 3.70
N PRO A 61 -2.24 -1.74 3.29
CA PRO A 61 -1.52 -1.65 2.04
C PRO A 61 -0.53 -2.82 1.85
N GLY A 62 -0.38 -3.26 0.60
CA GLY A 62 0.58 -4.32 0.29
C GLY A 62 2.00 -3.81 0.17
N ILE A 63 2.95 -4.73 0.26
CA ILE A 63 4.37 -4.47 0.05
C ILE A 63 4.71 -4.49 -1.45
N ASN A 64 5.65 -3.64 -1.87
CA ASN A 64 6.25 -3.77 -3.20
C ASN A 64 7.06 -5.08 -3.22
N PRO A 65 6.86 -5.99 -4.20
CA PRO A 65 7.61 -7.23 -4.29
C PRO A 65 9.13 -7.08 -4.26
N ALA A 66 9.67 -5.97 -4.79
CA ALA A 66 11.10 -5.69 -4.77
C ALA A 66 11.68 -5.49 -3.36
N PHE A 67 10.83 -5.20 -2.37
CA PHE A 67 11.21 -5.04 -0.96
C PHE A 67 10.95 -6.30 -0.11
N LEU A 68 10.52 -7.40 -0.73
CA LEU A 68 10.47 -8.69 -0.03
C LEU A 68 11.89 -9.15 0.33
N PRO A 69 12.11 -9.70 1.53
CA PRO A 69 13.36 -10.37 1.87
C PRO A 69 13.61 -11.56 0.92
N GLU A 70 14.83 -11.72 0.42
CA GLU A 70 15.16 -12.77 -0.58
C GLU A 70 14.12 -12.83 -1.72
N PRO A 71 13.92 -11.75 -2.49
CA PRO A 71 12.77 -11.61 -3.41
C PRO A 71 12.78 -12.61 -4.58
N ARG A 72 13.92 -13.27 -4.83
CA ARG A 72 14.09 -14.30 -5.85
C ARG A 72 13.95 -15.73 -5.31
N SER A 73 13.79 -15.91 -4.00
CA SER A 73 13.56 -17.22 -3.39
C SER A 73 12.24 -17.83 -3.87
N GLU A 74 12.13 -19.15 -3.75
CA GLU A 74 10.91 -19.87 -4.08
C GLU A 74 9.71 -19.35 -3.27
N GLY A 75 9.87 -19.23 -1.94
CA GLY A 75 8.82 -18.70 -1.05
C GLY A 75 8.34 -17.31 -1.44
N ALA A 76 9.25 -16.38 -1.78
CA ALA A 76 8.89 -15.05 -2.25
C ALA A 76 8.09 -15.08 -3.57
N ARG A 77 8.46 -15.97 -4.51
CA ARG A 77 7.77 -16.13 -5.80
C ARG A 77 6.39 -16.75 -5.62
N LEU A 78 6.26 -17.78 -4.78
CA LEU A 78 4.98 -18.43 -4.49
C LEU A 78 4.03 -17.49 -3.75
N LEU A 79 4.53 -16.73 -2.77
CA LEU A 79 3.75 -15.70 -2.07
C LEU A 79 3.15 -14.69 -3.05
N GLN A 80 3.96 -14.20 -4.01
CA GLN A 80 3.49 -13.30 -5.06
C GLN A 80 2.46 -13.96 -5.96
N LYS A 81 2.75 -15.17 -6.46
CA LYS A 81 1.89 -15.93 -7.37
C LYS A 81 0.48 -16.12 -6.79
N PHE A 82 0.39 -16.57 -5.54
CA PHE A 82 -0.88 -16.97 -4.96
C PHE A 82 -1.61 -15.85 -4.22
N CYS A 83 -0.89 -15.06 -3.40
CA CYS A 83 -1.53 -14.09 -2.51
C CYS A 83 -1.93 -12.78 -3.19
N THR A 84 -1.46 -12.54 -4.42
CA THR A 84 -1.86 -11.34 -5.19
C THR A 84 -3.05 -11.57 -6.11
N GLN A 85 -3.61 -12.78 -6.14
CA GLN A 85 -4.78 -13.10 -6.97
C GLN A 85 -6.01 -12.29 -6.53
N CYS A 86 -6.15 -12.04 -5.22
CA CYS A 86 -7.35 -11.41 -4.66
C CYS A 86 -7.12 -10.01 -4.10
N HIS A 87 -5.93 -9.71 -3.57
CA HIS A 87 -5.62 -8.41 -2.94
C HIS A 87 -4.14 -8.04 -3.10
N LYS A 88 -3.73 -6.86 -2.61
CA LYS A 88 -2.30 -6.47 -2.60
C LYS A 88 -1.44 -7.45 -1.80
N LEU A 89 -0.18 -7.62 -2.20
CA LEU A 89 0.76 -8.55 -1.60
C LEU A 89 0.95 -8.30 -0.09
N PRO A 90 0.66 -9.28 0.79
CA PRO A 90 0.97 -9.14 2.21
C PRO A 90 2.49 -9.17 2.44
N GLY A 91 2.98 -8.30 3.33
CA GLY A 91 4.37 -8.33 3.77
C GLY A 91 4.59 -9.33 4.92
N PRO A 92 5.71 -10.07 4.95
CA PRO A 92 6.03 -10.99 6.05
C PRO A 92 6.08 -10.33 7.45
N GLY A 93 6.44 -9.04 7.52
CA GLY A 93 6.47 -8.27 8.76
C GLY A 93 5.11 -7.86 9.34
N ARG A 94 3.99 -8.39 8.83
CA ARG A 94 2.65 -8.06 9.36
C ARG A 94 2.28 -8.87 10.60
N HIS A 95 2.82 -10.07 10.71
CA HIS A 95 2.52 -11.03 11.77
C HIS A 95 3.81 -11.53 12.39
N ILE A 96 3.77 -11.93 13.65
CA ILE A 96 4.87 -12.69 14.26
C ILE A 96 4.87 -14.12 13.71
N ALA A 97 5.98 -14.85 13.83
CA ALA A 97 6.14 -16.17 13.20
C ALA A 97 4.99 -17.14 13.54
N ALA A 98 4.66 -17.25 14.83
CA ALA A 98 3.61 -18.14 15.32
C ALA A 98 2.19 -17.84 14.78
N GLU A 99 1.96 -16.63 14.26
CA GLU A 99 0.65 -16.24 13.70
C GLU A 99 0.51 -16.61 12.22
N TRP A 100 1.62 -16.87 11.51
CA TRP A 100 1.56 -17.13 10.08
C TRP A 100 0.88 -18.44 9.69
N PRO A 101 1.16 -19.61 10.32
CA PRO A 101 0.52 -20.86 9.96
C PRO A 101 -1.03 -20.79 9.92
N PRO A 102 -1.73 -20.29 10.95
CA PRO A 102 -3.19 -20.18 10.89
C PRO A 102 -3.67 -19.14 9.87
N VAL A 103 -2.89 -18.08 9.57
CA VAL A 103 -3.23 -17.11 8.51
C VAL A 103 -3.17 -17.78 7.14
N VAL A 104 -2.08 -18.50 6.85
CA VAL A 104 -1.89 -19.21 5.58
C VAL A 104 -2.95 -20.29 5.40
N ALA A 105 -3.23 -21.09 6.44
CA ALA A 105 -4.26 -22.12 6.40
C ALA A 105 -5.65 -21.56 6.03
N ARG A 106 -6.05 -20.42 6.63
CA ARG A 106 -7.31 -19.74 6.30
C ARG A 106 -7.33 -19.25 4.85
N MET A 107 -6.23 -18.71 4.34
CA MET A 107 -6.16 -18.24 2.95
C MET A 107 -6.17 -19.41 1.96
N ASN A 108 -5.45 -20.49 2.26
CA ASN A 108 -5.46 -21.71 1.45
C ASN A 108 -6.87 -22.31 1.34
N MET A 109 -7.58 -22.42 2.47
CA MET A 109 -8.98 -22.88 2.48
C MET A 109 -9.87 -22.03 1.56
N ARG A 110 -9.74 -20.71 1.62
CA ARG A 110 -10.50 -19.79 0.73
C ARG A 110 -10.11 -19.97 -0.74
N MET A 111 -8.82 -20.07 -1.05
CA MET A 111 -8.35 -20.31 -2.41
C MET A 111 -8.86 -21.65 -2.96
N ARG A 112 -8.85 -22.71 -2.15
CA ARG A 112 -9.39 -24.03 -2.52
C ARG A 112 -10.90 -24.03 -2.70
N MET A 113 -11.64 -23.27 -1.89
CA MET A 113 -13.08 -23.09 -2.07
C MET A 113 -13.34 -22.37 -3.40
N MET A 114 -12.68 -21.23 -3.64
CA MET A 114 -12.88 -20.44 -4.86
C MET A 114 -12.42 -21.18 -6.11
N SER A 115 -11.34 -21.96 -6.04
CA SER A 115 -10.86 -22.74 -7.20
C SER A 115 -11.85 -23.81 -7.65
N ARG A 116 -12.66 -24.36 -6.71
CA ARG A 116 -13.72 -25.35 -6.99
C ARG A 116 -14.99 -24.73 -7.56
N MET A 117 -15.26 -23.45 -7.30
CA MET A 117 -16.49 -22.77 -7.75
C MET A 117 -16.51 -22.44 -9.25
N GLY A 118 -15.42 -22.70 -9.99
CA GLY A 118 -15.39 -22.54 -11.45
C GLY A 118 -15.53 -21.08 -11.92
N MET A 119 -15.83 -20.87 -13.21
CA MET A 119 -15.91 -19.55 -13.87
C MET A 119 -17.07 -18.64 -13.39
N THR A 120 -17.57 -18.80 -12.17
CA THR A 120 -18.57 -17.88 -11.63
C THR A 120 -17.89 -16.56 -11.27
N MET A 121 -17.96 -15.59 -12.18
CA MET A 121 -17.63 -14.16 -12.03
C MET A 121 -16.17 -13.78 -11.65
N MET A 122 -15.38 -14.65 -11.02
CA MET A 122 -14.10 -14.33 -10.35
C MET A 122 -12.83 -14.71 -11.15
N GLY A 123 -12.97 -15.30 -12.33
CA GLY A 123 -11.85 -15.96 -13.02
C GLY A 123 -11.36 -17.22 -12.28
N ARG A 124 -10.41 -17.95 -12.86
CA ARG A 124 -9.83 -19.14 -12.20
C ARG A 124 -8.83 -18.73 -11.12
N ILE A 125 -9.23 -18.83 -9.86
CA ILE A 125 -8.31 -18.74 -8.71
C ILE A 125 -7.53 -20.05 -8.60
N ALA A 126 -6.20 -19.96 -8.63
CA ALA A 126 -5.32 -21.10 -8.38
C ALA A 126 -5.14 -21.32 -6.87
N ALA A 127 -5.19 -22.58 -6.45
CA ALA A 127 -4.84 -23.00 -5.10
C ALA A 127 -3.44 -23.65 -5.09
N PRO A 128 -2.59 -23.34 -4.10
CA PRO A 128 -1.28 -23.98 -3.96
C PRO A 128 -1.42 -25.48 -3.63
N THR A 129 -0.42 -26.25 -4.04
CA THR A 129 -0.20 -27.61 -3.53
C THR A 129 0.20 -27.58 -2.05
N GLU A 130 0.10 -28.71 -1.34
CA GLU A 130 0.50 -28.78 0.08
C GLU A 130 1.99 -28.42 0.25
N HIS A 131 2.87 -28.85 -0.66
CA HIS A 131 4.28 -28.45 -0.64
C HIS A 131 4.47 -26.94 -0.85
N GLU A 132 3.75 -26.33 -1.80
CA GLU A 132 3.81 -24.86 -1.98
C GLU A 132 3.30 -24.11 -0.74
N VAL A 133 2.30 -24.65 -0.02
CA VAL A 133 1.82 -24.09 1.26
C VAL A 133 2.92 -24.13 2.32
N ASP A 134 3.64 -25.25 2.44
CA ASP A 134 4.75 -25.38 3.39
C ASP A 134 5.87 -24.36 3.08
N VAL A 135 6.25 -24.22 1.81
CA VAL A 135 7.28 -23.26 1.37
C VAL A 135 6.87 -21.82 1.64
N ILE A 136 5.60 -21.45 1.38
CA ILE A 136 5.07 -20.12 1.69
C ILE A 136 5.07 -19.87 3.20
N THR A 137 4.64 -20.85 3.99
CA THR A 137 4.55 -20.74 5.45
C THR A 137 5.93 -20.54 6.05
N ALA A 138 6.89 -21.38 5.69
CA ALA A 138 8.27 -21.29 6.16
C ALA A 138 8.91 -19.94 5.78
N TYR A 139 8.64 -19.44 4.57
CA TYR A 139 9.11 -18.12 4.14
C TYR A 139 8.53 -17.00 5.00
N LEU A 140 7.22 -17.00 5.25
CA LEU A 140 6.56 -16.00 6.08
C LEU A 140 7.03 -16.04 7.53
N GLU A 141 7.23 -17.23 8.10
CA GLU A 141 7.78 -17.40 9.45
C GLU A 141 9.23 -16.89 9.56
N LYS A 142 10.09 -17.23 8.59
CA LYS A 142 11.50 -16.81 8.55
C LYS A 142 11.66 -15.28 8.57
N TYR A 143 10.76 -14.57 7.87
CA TYR A 143 10.79 -13.11 7.74
C TYR A 143 9.71 -12.40 8.54
N ALA A 144 9.11 -13.09 9.50
CA ALA A 144 8.06 -12.56 10.33
C ALA A 144 8.51 -11.33 11.13
N GLN A 145 7.52 -10.59 11.61
CA GLN A 145 7.70 -9.49 12.53
C GLN A 145 8.38 -10.00 13.82
N LYS A 146 9.46 -9.33 14.24
CA LYS A 146 10.11 -9.62 15.51
C LYS A 146 9.51 -8.70 16.57
N PRO A 147 8.73 -9.23 17.53
CA PRO A 147 8.20 -8.39 18.58
C PRO A 147 9.34 -7.91 19.48
N ILE A 148 9.21 -6.69 19.99
CA ILE A 148 10.11 -6.16 21.00
C ILE A 148 10.04 -7.03 22.27
N ASN A 149 11.18 -7.25 22.92
CA ASN A 149 11.21 -7.71 24.31
C ASN A 149 11.35 -6.48 25.22
N PRO A 150 10.32 -6.10 25.99
CA PRO A 150 10.34 -4.88 26.81
C PRO A 150 11.51 -4.81 27.80
N GLU A 151 11.92 -5.94 28.37
CA GLU A 151 13.02 -6.02 29.36
C GLU A 151 14.36 -5.60 28.76
N LYS A 152 14.53 -5.74 27.44
CA LYS A 152 15.76 -5.37 26.72
C LYS A 152 15.83 -3.89 26.35
N TYR A 153 14.77 -3.13 26.61
CA TYR A 153 14.64 -1.73 26.18
C TYR A 153 14.28 -0.80 27.34
N PRO A 154 15.23 -0.55 28.27
CA PRO A 154 15.05 0.51 29.26
C PRO A 154 14.78 1.84 28.53
N GLY A 155 13.72 2.52 28.95
CA GLY A 155 13.22 3.74 28.31
C GLY A 155 11.96 3.57 27.47
N LEU A 156 11.35 2.38 27.37
CA LEU A 156 9.99 2.25 26.85
C LEU A 156 8.97 3.09 27.64
N ASP A 157 9.20 3.29 28.95
CA ASP A 157 8.35 4.14 29.79
C ASP A 157 8.58 5.65 29.65
N SER A 158 9.63 6.04 28.92
CA SER A 158 9.87 7.45 28.58
C SER A 158 8.76 7.98 27.67
N ARG A 159 8.61 9.30 27.59
CA ARG A 159 7.65 9.93 26.66
C ARG A 159 7.79 9.42 25.23
N ALA A 160 9.02 9.37 24.70
CA ALA A 160 9.28 8.89 23.34
C ALA A 160 9.01 7.38 23.18
N GLY A 161 9.31 6.58 24.21
CA GLY A 161 9.03 5.14 24.22
C GLY A 161 7.53 4.83 24.26
N LYS A 162 6.75 5.61 25.01
CA LYS A 162 5.28 5.53 25.05
C LYS A 162 4.66 5.97 23.74
N ALA A 163 5.15 7.04 23.14
CA ALA A 163 4.71 7.49 21.81
C ALA A 163 4.98 6.41 20.74
N PHE A 164 6.18 5.83 20.75
CA PHE A 164 6.52 4.70 19.88
C PHE A 164 5.57 3.50 20.09
N SER A 165 5.35 3.12 21.35
CA SER A 165 4.51 1.97 21.70
C SER A 165 3.07 2.17 21.26
N PHE A 166 2.51 3.34 21.57
CA PHE A 166 1.15 3.71 21.22
C PHE A 166 0.94 3.72 19.70
N THR A 167 1.82 4.39 18.96
CA THR A 167 1.69 4.54 17.51
C THR A 167 1.92 3.22 16.78
N CYS A 168 3.03 2.52 17.07
CA CYS A 168 3.46 1.37 16.26
C CYS A 168 2.77 0.05 16.64
N ALA A 169 2.08 -0.03 17.79
CA ALA A 169 1.29 -1.20 18.18
C ALA A 169 -0.18 -1.14 17.72
N GLN A 170 -0.59 -0.11 16.96
CA GLN A 170 -1.98 0.06 16.51
C GLN A 170 -2.51 -1.08 15.61
N CYS A 171 -1.61 -1.83 14.96
CA CYS A 171 -1.99 -2.79 13.90
C CYS A 171 -1.37 -4.18 14.04
N HIS A 172 -0.17 -4.30 14.60
CA HIS A 172 0.56 -5.56 14.75
C HIS A 172 1.43 -5.48 16.01
N ALA A 173 2.11 -6.58 16.35
CA ALA A 173 3.05 -6.59 17.46
C ALA A 173 4.08 -5.46 17.34
N LEU A 174 4.40 -4.84 18.48
CA LEU A 174 5.32 -3.71 18.54
C LEU A 174 6.72 -4.13 18.05
N PRO A 175 7.31 -3.45 17.05
CA PRO A 175 8.52 -3.94 16.40
C PRO A 175 9.75 -3.81 17.28
N ASP A 176 10.66 -4.79 17.22
CA ASP A 176 11.98 -4.66 17.81
C ASP A 176 12.80 -3.59 17.05
N PRO A 177 13.29 -2.53 17.72
CA PRO A 177 14.12 -1.49 17.10
C PRO A 177 15.36 -2.03 16.34
N LYS A 178 15.85 -3.23 16.64
CA LYS A 178 16.99 -3.85 15.94
C LYS A 178 16.64 -4.49 14.59
N GLN A 179 15.37 -4.52 14.19
CA GLN A 179 15.00 -5.01 12.85
C GLN A 179 15.49 -4.11 11.72
N HIS A 180 15.69 -2.83 12.00
CA HIS A 180 16.23 -1.85 11.06
C HIS A 180 17.43 -1.13 11.65
N THR A 181 18.28 -0.60 10.78
CA THR A 181 19.40 0.26 11.16
C THR A 181 18.91 1.66 11.51
N ALA A 182 19.73 2.40 12.26
CA ALA A 182 19.45 3.80 12.56
C ALA A 182 19.16 4.65 11.29
N ARG A 183 19.84 4.38 10.18
CA ARG A 183 19.65 5.12 8.93
C ARG A 183 18.34 4.76 8.20
N GLU A 184 17.83 3.55 8.40
CA GLU A 184 16.59 3.07 7.75
C GLU A 184 15.32 3.54 8.46
N TRP A 185 15.40 3.76 9.78
CA TRP A 185 14.24 4.08 10.61
C TRP A 185 13.40 5.27 10.13
N PRO A 186 13.96 6.42 9.70
CA PRO A 186 13.17 7.52 9.14
C PRO A 186 12.26 7.08 7.98
N SER A 187 12.79 6.31 7.03
CA SER A 187 12.02 5.82 5.89
C SER A 187 10.99 4.75 6.28
N VAL A 188 11.25 3.97 7.34
CA VAL A 188 10.26 3.02 7.89
C VAL A 188 9.09 3.76 8.51
N VAL A 189 9.35 4.76 9.36
CA VAL A 189 8.30 5.55 10.03
C VAL A 189 7.45 6.30 9.01
N GLU A 190 8.06 6.93 8.00
CA GLU A 190 7.31 7.66 6.98
C GLU A 190 6.40 6.72 6.15
N ARG A 191 6.88 5.52 5.81
CA ARG A 191 6.04 4.51 5.16
C ARG A 191 4.87 4.08 6.04
N MET A 192 5.09 3.89 7.35
CA MET A 192 4.01 3.50 8.27
C MET A 192 2.98 4.60 8.45
N LYS A 193 3.38 5.87 8.52
CA LYS A 193 2.44 7.01 8.52
C LYS A 193 1.54 7.01 7.29
N GLY A 194 2.11 6.73 6.11
CA GLY A 194 1.32 6.58 4.88
C GLY A 194 0.31 5.42 4.97
N HIS A 195 0.70 4.31 5.60
CA HIS A 195 -0.22 3.19 5.83
C HIS A 195 -1.30 3.50 6.87
N GLU A 196 -0.94 4.19 7.95
CA GLU A 196 -1.86 4.66 8.99
C GLU A 196 -2.94 5.57 8.40
N ALA A 197 -2.54 6.53 7.54
CA ALA A 197 -3.46 7.40 6.81
C ALA A 197 -4.47 6.61 5.97
N VAL A 198 -3.99 5.66 5.17
CA VAL A 198 -4.86 4.81 4.32
C VAL A 198 -5.81 3.96 5.16
N MET A 199 -5.40 3.57 6.37
CA MET A 199 -6.18 2.73 7.28
C MET A 199 -7.02 3.53 8.29
N GLY A 200 -7.05 4.87 8.20
CA GLY A 200 -7.78 5.71 9.14
C GLY A 200 -7.29 5.58 10.59
N LYS A 201 -6.00 5.29 10.78
CA LYS A 201 -5.37 5.18 12.10
C LYS A 201 -4.89 6.55 12.59
N ILE A 202 -4.54 6.61 13.87
CA ILE A 202 -3.98 7.83 14.46
C ILE A 202 -2.59 8.04 13.88
N ILE A 203 -2.37 9.21 13.29
CA ILE A 203 -1.08 9.64 12.76
C ILE A 203 -0.46 10.63 13.76
N PRO A 204 0.76 10.40 14.24
CA PRO A 204 1.44 11.36 15.11
C PRO A 204 1.75 12.66 14.38
N ASP A 205 1.74 13.79 15.11
CA ASP A 205 2.22 15.06 14.57
C ASP A 205 3.74 15.03 14.29
N ASN A 206 4.27 16.10 13.68
CA ASN A 206 5.68 16.15 13.30
C ASN A 206 6.63 16.07 14.50
N ASN A 207 6.27 16.68 15.63
CA ASN A 207 7.13 16.65 16.82
C ASN A 207 7.20 15.23 17.41
N THR A 208 6.05 14.59 17.57
CA THR A 208 5.92 13.21 18.05
C THR A 208 6.58 12.23 17.08
N THR A 209 6.44 12.45 15.77
CA THR A 209 7.12 11.65 14.74
C THR A 209 8.64 11.71 14.91
N ASN A 210 9.19 12.92 15.12
CA ASN A 210 10.62 13.09 15.35
C ASN A 210 11.09 12.44 16.65
N GLU A 211 10.31 12.53 17.74
CA GLU A 211 10.59 11.84 19.00
C GLU A 211 10.67 10.31 18.80
N ILE A 212 9.74 9.73 18.04
CA ILE A 212 9.72 8.29 17.70
C ILE A 212 10.94 7.91 16.86
N ILE A 213 11.27 8.70 15.82
CA ILE A 213 12.43 8.44 14.96
C ILE A 213 13.72 8.46 15.78
N GLU A 214 13.92 9.44 16.67
CA GLU A 214 15.11 9.50 17.52
C GLU A 214 15.15 8.40 18.59
N PHE A 215 13.99 7.94 19.08
CA PHE A 215 13.92 6.76 19.94
C PHE A 215 14.42 5.51 19.21
N LEU A 216 13.95 5.29 17.98
CA LEU A 216 14.27 4.15 17.13
C LEU A 216 15.72 4.21 16.62
N LYS A 217 16.21 5.36 16.17
CA LYS A 217 17.61 5.55 15.73
C LYS A 217 18.61 5.13 16.77
N ARG A 218 18.42 5.55 18.03
CA ARG A 218 19.32 5.22 19.15
C ARG A 218 19.34 3.73 19.51
N ARG A 219 18.26 3.01 19.17
CA ARG A 219 18.06 1.59 19.48
C ARG A 219 18.14 0.69 18.25
N GLY A 220 18.37 1.31 17.09
CA GLY A 220 18.52 0.64 15.81
C GLY A 220 19.72 -0.29 15.80
N ARG A 221 19.69 -1.28 14.92
CA ARG A 221 20.88 -2.09 14.67
C ARG A 221 22.02 -1.18 14.18
N THR A 222 23.20 -1.32 14.78
CA THR A 222 24.40 -0.67 14.27
C THR A 222 24.70 -1.21 12.88
N GLY A 223 24.91 -0.33 11.91
CA GLY A 223 25.38 -0.75 10.59
C GLY A 223 26.73 -1.44 10.74
N LYS A 224 26.94 -2.54 10.02
CA LYS A 224 28.29 -2.97 9.68
C LYS A 224 28.80 -2.07 8.55
#